data_AF-A0A3C0CJ77-F1
#
_entry.id   AF-A0A3C0CJ77-F1
#
_cell.length_a   1.000
_cell.length_b   1.000
_cell.length_c   1.000
_cell.angle_alpha   90.00
_cell.angle_beta   90.00
_cell.angle_gamma   90.00
#
_symmetry.space_group_name_H-M   'P 1'
#
loop_
_entity.id
_entity.type
_entity.pdbx_description
1 polymer ?
#
loop_
_entity_poly.entity_id
_entity_poly.type
_entity_poly.pdbx_seq_one_letter_code
_entity_poly.pdbx_strand_id
1 'polypeptide(L)' 'MNYEEALEKIRSFRRFGPKPGLDRIRRLLGALGGPQEGLNVVHAAGTNGKG' A
#
# COMPACT_ATOMS: atom_id res chain seq x y z
N MET A 1 15.02 -5.48 13.88
CA MET A 1 13.93 -4.57 13.49
C MET A 1 13.01 -4.42 14.69
N ASN A 2 13.25 -3.40 15.49
CA ASN A 2 12.28 -2.90 16.47
C ASN A 2 11.24 -2.00 15.76
N TYR A 3 10.28 -1.48 16.53
CA TYR A 3 9.21 -0.65 16.00
C TYR A 3 9.75 0.61 15.30
N GLU A 4 10.70 1.30 15.92
CA GLU A 4 11.33 2.51 15.41
C GLU A 4 12.06 2.25 14.08
N GLU A 5 12.89 1.20 14.04
CA GLU A 5 13.62 0.77 12.84
C GLU A 5 12.67 0.45 11.68
N ALA A 6 11.54 -0.22 11.96
CA ALA A 6 10.52 -0.53 10.94
C ALA A 6 9.88 0.75 10.40
N LEU A 7 9.52 1.68 11.30
CA LEU A 7 8.87 2.93 10.94
C LEU A 7 9.78 3.82 10.09
N GLU A 8 11.07 3.91 10.44
CA GLU A 8 12.08 4.64 9.66
C GLU A 8 12.26 4.02 8.28
N LYS A 9 12.33 2.68 8.19
CA LYS A 9 12.44 1.97 6.92
C LYS A 9 11.26 2.30 5.99
N ILE A 10 10.03 2.27 6.49
CA ILE A 10 8.83 2.61 5.69
C ILE A 10 8.89 4.05 5.18
N ARG A 11 9.31 5.00 6.03
CA ARG A 11 9.39 6.42 5.65
C ARG A 11 10.44 6.69 4.57
N SER A 12 11.50 5.89 4.52
CA SER A 12 12.59 6.06 3.52
C SER A 12 12.14 5.90 2.06
N PHE A 13 11.01 5.24 1.79
CA PHE A 13 10.50 5.01 0.43
C PHE A 13 9.83 6.23 -0.22
N ARG A 14 9.58 7.33 0.53
CA ARG A 14 8.87 8.54 0.04
C ARG A 14 9.69 9.44 -0.90
N ARG A 15 10.88 9.02 -1.34
CA ARG A 15 11.81 9.86 -2.11
C ARG A 15 11.30 10.28 -3.50
N PHE A 16 10.34 9.55 -4.07
CA PHE A 16 9.81 9.81 -5.42
C PHE A 16 8.35 10.28 -5.37
N GLY A 17 8.01 11.24 -6.22
CA GLY A 17 6.64 11.75 -6.36
C GLY A 17 5.64 10.67 -6.78
N PRO A 18 4.32 10.97 -6.72
CA PRO A 18 3.30 10.02 -7.09
C PRO A 18 3.51 9.54 -8.53
N LYS A 19 3.68 8.23 -8.70
CA LYS A 19 3.64 7.56 -10.00
C LYS A 19 2.34 6.76 -10.05
N PRO A 20 1.26 7.31 -10.65
CA PRO A 20 -0.03 6.65 -10.79
C PRO A 20 0.11 5.29 -11.49
N GLY A 21 -0.84 4.40 -11.22
CA GLY A 21 -0.85 3.03 -11.71
C GLY A 21 -0.63 2.00 -10.61
N LEU A 22 -1.00 0.75 -10.90
CA LEU A 22 -1.07 -0.33 -9.92
C LEU A 22 0.02 -1.39 -10.11
N ASP A 23 0.92 -1.24 -11.09
CA ASP A 23 1.87 -2.30 -11.45
C ASP A 23 2.82 -2.67 -10.31
N ARG A 24 3.32 -1.67 -9.57
CA ARG A 24 4.21 -1.91 -8.41
C ARG A 24 3.51 -2.71 -7.32
N ILE A 25 2.30 -2.28 -6.95
CA ILE A 25 1.57 -2.92 -5.86
C ILE A 25 1.05 -4.31 -6.28
N ARG A 26 0.61 -4.50 -7.53
CA ARG A 26 0.22 -5.82 -8.06
C ARG A 26 1.36 -6.81 -8.05
N ARG A 27 2.58 -6.40 -8.44
CA ARG A 27 3.78 -7.27 -8.36
C ARG A 27 4.11 -7.67 -6.93
N LEU A 28 4.06 -6.71 -5.99
CA LEU A 28 4.28 -6.98 -4.57
C LEU A 28 3.25 -7.96 -4.02
N LEU A 29 1.97 -7.71 -4.28
CA LEU A 29 0.88 -8.56 -3.83
C LEU A 29 0.96 -9.97 -4.44
N GLY A 30 1.34 -10.09 -5.72
CA GLY A 30 1.59 -11.39 -6.35
C GLY A 30 2.73 -12.17 -5.66
N ALA A 31 3.83 -11.50 -5.31
CA ALA A 31 4.92 -12.12 -4.55
C ALA A 31 4.51 -12.54 -3.13
N LEU A 32 3.45 -11.93 -2.58
CA LEU A 32 2.86 -12.29 -1.28
C LEU A 32 1.72 -13.32 -1.38
N GLY A 33 1.49 -13.90 -2.57
CA GLY A 33 0.46 -14.93 -2.77
C GLY A 33 -0.95 -14.39 -3.03
N GLY A 34 -1.08 -13.11 -3.41
CA GLY A 34 -2.36 -12.49 -3.77
C GLY A 34 -3.36 -12.36 -2.62
N PRO A 35 -2.97 -11.90 -1.43
CA PRO A 35 -3.86 -11.87 -0.26
C PRO A 35 -5.13 -11.03 -0.48
N GLN A 36 -5.08 -10.01 -1.35
CA GLN A 36 -6.23 -9.16 -1.68
C GLN A 36 -7.41 -9.91 -2.32
N GLU A 37 -7.18 -11.07 -2.94
CA GLU A 37 -8.23 -11.85 -3.61
C GLU A 37 -9.15 -12.57 -2.62
N GLY A 38 -8.71 -12.76 -1.36
CA GLY A 38 -9.45 -13.48 -0.32
C GLY A 38 -10.14 -12.58 0.72
N LEU A 39 -10.11 -11.26 0.53
CA LEU A 39 -10.62 -10.31 1.52
C LEU A 39 -12.03 -9.82 1.17
N ASN A 40 -12.92 -9.80 2.16
CA ASN A 40 -14.18 -9.06 2.07
C ASN A 40 -13.90 -7.58 2.37
N VAL A 41 -13.95 -6.73 1.34
CA VAL A 41 -13.54 -5.32 1.44
C VAL A 41 -14.66 -4.39 1.00
N VAL A 42 -14.85 -3.31 1.75
CA VAL A 42 -15.60 -2.13 1.29
C VAL A 42 -14.60 -1.09 0.78
N HIS A 43 -14.70 -0.73 -0.50
CA HIS A 43 -13.85 0.31 -1.09
C HIS A 43 -14.61 1.64 -1.10
N ALA A 44 -14.20 2.59 -0.24
CA ALA A 44 -14.76 3.94 -0.22
C ALA A 44 -13.86 4.93 -0.97
N ALA A 45 -14.42 5.64 -1.96
CA ALA A 45 -13.75 6.68 -2.74
C ALA A 45 -14.66 7.92 -2.86
N GLY A 46 -14.07 9.10 -3.10
CA GLY A 46 -14.79 10.37 -3.19
C GLY A 46 -13.90 11.56 -2.90
N THR A 47 -14.37 12.78 -3.13
CA THR A 47 -13.59 14.00 -2.83
C THR A 47 -13.71 14.37 -1.35
N ASN A 48 -14.92 14.28 -0.79
CA ASN A 48 -15.24 14.62 0.60
C ASN A 48 -15.92 13.45 1.32
N GLY A 49 -15.82 13.37 2.65
CA GLY A 49 -16.59 12.42 3.47
C GLY A 49 -16.14 10.94 3.42
N LYS A 50 -14.84 10.67 3.23
CA LYS A 50 -14.27 9.29 3.21
C LYS A 50 -13.79 8.80 4.59
N GLY A 51 -13.83 9.68 5.59
CA GLY A 51 -13.47 9.37 6.97
C GLY A 51 -14.67 8.81 7.71
#